data_AF-A0A835UTU2-F1
#
_entry.id   AF-A0A835UTU2-F1
#
_cell.length_a   1.000
_cell.length_b   1.000
_cell.length_c   1.000
_cell.angle_alpha   90.00
_cell.angle_beta   90.00
_cell.angle_gamma   90.00
#
_symmetry.space_group_name_H-M   'P 1'
#
loop_
_entity.id
_entity.type
_entity.pdbx_description
1 polymer ?
#
loop_
_entity_poly.entity_id
_entity_poly.type
_entity_poly.pdbx_seq_one_letter_code
_entity_poly.pdbx_strand_id
1 'polypeptide(L)'
;MINMTEWAMKCLNKGQIEEIIDPHLSRLIRTKSLEKFVETAVKCLADYGVDRPTMGDVLWSLEYSLQLQGSVPTTSKMDSLNEVAQLSSEVHEGKSGLKDNLSDASMSNVFSQLMESEGR
;
A
#
# COMPACT_ATOMS: atom_id res chain seq x y z
N MET A 1 -2.74 14.93 -27.21
CA MET A 1 -2.24 14.00 -26.19
C MET A 1 -3.39 13.76 -25.23
N ILE A 2 -3.78 12.52 -24.97
CA ILE A 2 -4.90 12.22 -24.06
C ILE A 2 -4.33 12.18 -22.65
N ASN A 3 -4.89 12.98 -21.74
CA ASN A 3 -4.57 12.90 -20.31
C ASN A 3 -5.30 11.70 -19.71
N MET A 4 -4.55 10.70 -19.25
CA MET A 4 -5.11 9.46 -18.68
C MET A 4 -5.99 9.75 -17.47
N THR A 5 -5.57 10.66 -16.59
CA THR A 5 -6.31 11.04 -15.39
C THR A 5 -7.66 11.66 -15.74
N GLU A 6 -7.67 12.57 -16.71
CA GLU A 6 -8.89 13.25 -17.16
C GLU A 6 -9.87 12.26 -17.81
N TRP A 7 -9.37 11.34 -18.63
CA TRP A 7 -10.19 10.26 -19.21
C TRP A 7 -10.76 9.35 -18.13
N ALA A 8 -9.94 8.88 -17.18
CA ALA A 8 -10.38 7.99 -16.10
C ALA A 8 -11.46 8.66 -15.24
N MET A 9 -11.26 9.93 -14.84
CA MET A 9 -12.25 10.70 -14.07
C MET A 9 -13.58 10.86 -14.83
N LYS A 10 -13.51 11.08 -16.15
CA LYS A 10 -14.71 11.15 -17.00
C LYS A 10 -15.46 9.81 -17.06
N CYS A 11 -14.74 8.70 -17.16
CA CYS A 11 -15.34 7.35 -17.13
C CYS A 11 -16.02 7.08 -15.78
N LEU A 12 -15.35 7.43 -14.66
CA LEU A 12 -15.92 7.29 -13.31
C LEU A 12 -17.19 8.12 -13.13
N ASN A 13 -17.20 9.38 -13.55
CA ASN A 13 -18.38 10.26 -13.45
C ASN A 13 -19.57 9.77 -14.28
N LYS A 14 -19.31 8.97 -15.33
CA LYS A 14 -20.35 8.33 -16.14
C LYS A 14 -20.78 6.96 -15.61
N GLY A 15 -20.18 6.48 -14.53
CA GLY A 15 -20.40 5.13 -14.00
C GLY A 15 -19.79 4.02 -14.86
N GLN A 16 -18.89 4.35 -15.80
CA GLN A 16 -18.27 3.41 -16.73
C GLN A 16 -16.95 2.88 -16.17
N ILE A 17 -17.01 2.27 -14.99
CA ILE A 17 -15.80 1.79 -14.31
C ILE A 17 -15.15 0.63 -15.05
N GLU A 18 -15.94 -0.21 -15.73
CA GLU A 18 -15.44 -1.34 -16.53
C GLU A 18 -14.49 -0.93 -17.66
N GLU A 19 -14.62 0.28 -18.20
CA GLU A 19 -13.73 0.81 -19.24
C GLU A 19 -12.32 1.10 -18.72
N ILE A 20 -12.19 1.32 -17.40
CA ILE A 20 -10.94 1.68 -16.74
C ILE A 20 -10.20 0.44 -16.23
N ILE A 21 -10.94 -0.62 -15.91
CA ILE A 21 -10.38 -1.84 -15.32
C ILE A 21 -9.60 -2.59 -16.38
N ASP A 22 -8.41 -3.06 -16.01
CA ASP A 22 -7.64 -3.97 -16.86
C ASP A 22 -8.50 -5.21 -17.22
N PRO A 23 -8.65 -5.55 -18.52
CA PRO A 23 -9.48 -6.68 -18.95
C PRO A 23 -9.14 -8.01 -18.26
N HIS A 24 -7.87 -8.24 -17.91
CA HIS A 24 -7.42 -9.43 -17.19
C HIS A 24 -7.81 -9.44 -15.72
N LEU A 25 -8.10 -8.28 -15.12
CA LEU A 25 -8.54 -8.13 -13.73
C LEU A 25 -10.06 -8.08 -13.57
N SER A 26 -10.81 -7.75 -14.64
CA SER A 26 -12.27 -7.55 -14.61
C SER A 26 -13.07 -8.67 -13.94
N ARG A 27 -12.59 -9.92 -14.00
CA ARG A 27 -13.24 -11.10 -13.41
C ARG A 27 -12.67 -11.54 -12.07
N LEU A 28 -11.55 -10.95 -11.66
CA LEU A 28 -10.80 -11.33 -10.47
C LEU A 28 -11.09 -10.38 -9.30
N ILE A 29 -11.43 -9.13 -9.57
CA ILE A 29 -11.68 -8.13 -8.53
C ILE A 29 -13.12 -8.22 -8.02
N ARG A 30 -13.28 -8.14 -6.70
CA ARG A 30 -14.59 -8.00 -6.05
C ARG A 30 -15.06 -6.56 -6.09
N THR A 31 -16.33 -6.34 -6.38
CA THR A 31 -16.94 -5.01 -6.52
C THR A 31 -16.66 -4.11 -5.33
N LYS A 32 -16.81 -4.59 -4.09
CA LYS A 32 -16.54 -3.78 -2.89
C LYS A 32 -15.08 -3.35 -2.75
N SER A 33 -14.15 -4.23 -3.11
CA SER A 33 -12.72 -3.90 -3.11
C SER A 33 -12.43 -2.83 -4.16
N LEU A 34 -13.00 -2.99 -5.36
CA LEU A 34 -12.83 -2.05 -6.44
C LEU A 34 -13.38 -0.66 -6.09
N GLU A 35 -14.60 -0.60 -5.55
CA GLU A 35 -15.24 0.64 -5.11
C GLU A 35 -14.36 1.39 -4.11
N LYS A 36 -13.83 0.69 -3.10
CA LYS A 36 -12.96 1.30 -2.10
C LYS A 36 -11.65 1.79 -2.68
N PHE A 37 -11.04 1.01 -3.57
CA PHE A 37 -9.81 1.38 -4.26
C PHE A 37 -10.02 2.65 -5.10
N VAL A 38 -11.09 2.68 -5.90
CA VAL A 38 -11.42 3.81 -6.77
C VAL A 38 -11.76 5.05 -5.96
N GLU A 39 -12.53 4.93 -4.87
CA GLU A 39 -12.81 6.04 -3.95
C GLU A 39 -11.51 6.69 -3.47
N THR A 40 -10.53 5.87 -3.09
CA THR A 40 -9.22 6.34 -2.62
C THR A 40 -8.44 7.02 -3.73
N ALA A 41 -8.40 6.40 -4.92
CA ALA A 41 -7.71 6.96 -6.08
C ALA A 41 -8.29 8.33 -6.51
N VAL A 42 -9.62 8.47 -6.48
CA VAL A 42 -10.30 9.75 -6.77
C VAL A 42 -9.89 10.84 -5.79
N LYS A 43 -9.85 10.54 -4.49
CA LYS A 43 -9.41 11.52 -3.47
C LYS A 43 -7.94 11.90 -3.64
N CYS A 44 -7.07 10.96 -4.00
CA CYS A 44 -5.65 11.26 -4.29
C CYS A 44 -5.49 12.23 -5.47
N LEU A 45 -6.43 12.21 -6.42
CA LEU A 45 -6.44 13.04 -7.62
C LEU A 45 -7.20 14.36 -7.45
N ALA A 46 -7.64 14.71 -6.23
CA ALA A 46 -8.35 15.96 -5.99
C ALA A 46 -7.53 17.18 -6.43
N ASP A 47 -8.21 18.17 -6.99
CA ASP A 47 -7.58 19.40 -7.50
C ASP A 47 -6.88 20.19 -6.38
N TYR A 48 -7.49 20.22 -5.20
CA TYR A 48 -6.96 20.90 -4.03
C TYR A 48 -6.24 19.92 -3.11
N GLY A 49 -5.02 20.30 -2.68
CA GLY A 49 -4.21 19.47 -1.79
C GLY A 49 -4.86 19.19 -0.43
N VAL A 50 -5.76 20.06 0.03
CA VAL A 50 -6.49 19.89 1.31
C VAL A 50 -7.51 18.76 1.27
N ASP A 51 -7.98 18.39 0.07
CA ASP A 51 -8.94 17.29 -0.14
C ASP A 51 -8.24 15.95 -0.35
N ARG A 52 -6.90 15.98 -0.53
CA ARG A 52 -6.11 14.77 -0.72
C ARG A 52 -5.88 14.07 0.62
N PRO A 53 -6.00 12.73 0.66
CA PRO A 53 -5.76 11.97 1.87
C PRO A 53 -4.29 12.05 2.29
N THR A 54 -4.03 11.87 3.58
CA THR A 54 -2.66 11.64 4.04
C THR A 54 -2.17 10.27 3.56
N MET A 55 -0.85 10.06 3.50
CA MET A 55 -0.32 8.74 3.14
C MET A 55 -0.75 7.64 4.13
N GLY A 56 -1.04 7.98 5.39
CA GLY A 56 -1.62 7.06 6.37
C GLY A 56 -3.04 6.61 5.99
N ASP A 57 -3.89 7.55 5.58
CA ASP A 57 -5.27 7.26 5.13
C ASP A 57 -5.28 6.42 3.84
N VAL A 58 -4.32 6.68 2.94
CA VAL A 58 -4.13 5.88 1.71
C VAL A 58 -3.76 4.46 2.08
N LEU A 59 -2.75 4.25 2.93
CA LEU A 59 -2.31 2.91 3.35
C LEU A 59 -3.46 2.15 4.02
N TRP A 60 -4.18 2.78 4.93
CA TRP A 60 -5.32 2.19 5.60
C TRP A 60 -6.43 1.79 4.61
N SER A 61 -6.73 2.66 3.64
CA SER A 61 -7.76 2.38 2.63
C SER A 61 -7.37 1.25 1.69
N LEU A 62 -6.08 1.12 1.36
CA LEU A 62 -5.54 0.02 0.55
C LEU A 62 -5.59 -1.30 1.31
N GLU A 63 -5.20 -1.32 2.59
CA GLU A 63 -5.32 -2.50 3.44
C GLU A 63 -6.78 -2.94 3.56
N TYR A 64 -7.70 -1.99 3.77
CA TYR A 64 -9.12 -2.27 3.81
C TYR A 64 -9.65 -2.80 2.47
N SER A 65 -9.22 -2.23 1.34
CA SER A 65 -9.56 -2.74 0.01
C SER A 65 -9.10 -4.19 -0.17
N LEU A 66 -7.87 -4.51 0.27
CA LEU A 66 -7.33 -5.86 0.23
C LEU A 66 -8.13 -6.83 1.10
N GLN A 67 -8.57 -6.41 2.28
CA GLN A 67 -9.45 -7.22 3.13
C GLN A 67 -10.79 -7.51 2.46
N LEU A 68 -11.39 -6.53 1.77
CA LEU A 68 -12.62 -6.73 0.99
C LEU A 68 -12.42 -7.70 -0.17
N GLN A 69 -11.23 -7.70 -0.78
CA GLN A 69 -10.84 -8.65 -1.82
C GLN A 69 -10.61 -10.06 -1.25
N GLY A 70 -10.07 -10.17 -0.03
CA GLY A 70 -9.66 -11.41 0.62
C GLY A 70 -10.69 -12.02 1.59
N SER A 71 -11.80 -11.35 1.91
CA SER A 71 -12.84 -11.87 2.83
C SER A 71 -13.58 -13.06 2.20
N VAL A 72 -13.00 -14.26 2.28
CA VAL A 72 -13.62 -15.51 1.85
C VAL A 72 -14.80 -15.81 2.78
N PRO A 73 -16.06 -15.93 2.30
CA PRO A 73 -16.98 -16.83 2.97
C PRO A 73 -16.42 -18.24 2.72
N THR A 74 -15.85 -18.84 3.76
CA THR A 74 -15.28 -20.19 3.72
C THR A 74 -16.39 -21.22 3.56
N THR A 75 -16.96 -21.32 2.36
CA THR A 75 -17.89 -22.39 1.99
C THR A 75 -17.58 -22.92 0.60
N SER A 76 -16.35 -23.38 0.39
CA SER A 76 -16.07 -24.46 -0.54
C SER A 76 -14.72 -25.07 -0.18
N LYS A 77 -14.77 -26.24 0.45
CA LYS A 77 -13.63 -27.14 0.60
C LYS A 77 -12.94 -27.31 -0.75
N MET A 78 -11.67 -26.95 -0.81
CA MET A 78 -10.71 -27.71 -1.60
C MET A 78 -9.40 -27.69 -0.83
N ASP A 79 -9.17 -28.78 -0.11
CA ASP A 79 -7.91 -29.09 0.56
C ASP A 79 -6.76 -28.99 -0.43
N SER A 80 -5.77 -28.15 -0.15
CA SER A 80 -4.38 -28.32 -0.61
C SER A 80 -3.44 -27.39 0.17
N LEU A 81 -2.83 -28.01 1.19
CA LEU A 81 -1.46 -27.80 1.68
C LEU A 81 -1.17 -26.55 2.53
N ASN A 82 -1.39 -26.76 3.83
CA ASN A 82 -0.74 -26.10 4.94
C ASN A 82 0.75 -26.49 5.00
N GLU A 83 1.67 -25.59 4.62
CA GLU A 83 3.10 -25.73 4.94
C GLU A 83 3.79 -24.36 4.90
N VAL A 84 4.04 -23.74 6.07
CA VAL A 84 5.15 -22.80 6.35
C VAL A 84 5.25 -22.46 7.86
N ALA A 85 4.29 -22.88 8.68
CA ALA A 85 4.29 -22.62 10.11
C ALA A 85 5.14 -23.63 10.94
N GLN A 86 6.32 -24.04 10.48
CA GLN A 86 7.27 -24.82 11.28
C GLN A 86 8.72 -24.68 10.80
N LEU A 87 9.38 -23.58 11.17
CA LEU A 87 10.85 -23.52 11.38
C LEU A 87 11.10 -22.39 12.40
N SER A 88 10.65 -22.56 13.64
CA SER A 88 11.44 -23.01 14.80
C SER A 88 12.71 -22.18 15.04
N SER A 89 12.61 -21.32 16.04
CA SER A 89 13.69 -20.78 16.86
C SER A 89 14.63 -21.87 17.36
N GLU A 90 15.93 -21.74 17.11
CA GLU A 90 17.01 -22.24 17.98
C GLU A 90 18.35 -21.56 17.64
N VAL A 91 19.15 -21.36 18.67
CA VAL A 91 20.28 -20.42 18.82
C VAL A 91 21.58 -21.21 18.96
N HIS A 92 22.65 -20.89 18.20
CA HIS A 92 24.02 -20.57 18.68
C HIS A 92 25.13 -20.60 17.59
N GLU A 93 25.95 -19.55 17.66
CA GLU A 93 27.37 -19.35 17.34
C GLU A 93 28.06 -20.02 16.12
N GLY A 94 28.50 -19.17 15.18
CA GLY A 94 29.59 -19.43 14.24
C GLY A 94 30.10 -18.14 13.60
N LYS A 95 31.29 -17.67 14.00
CA LYS A 95 31.96 -16.46 13.51
C LYS A 95 32.21 -16.50 11.99
N SER A 96 31.76 -15.48 11.26
CA SER A 96 32.38 -15.04 10.01
C SER A 96 32.25 -13.52 9.91
N GLY A 97 33.39 -12.84 9.86
CA GLY A 97 33.47 -11.39 10.02
C GLY A 97 33.02 -10.62 8.79
N LEU A 98 32.13 -9.67 9.02
CA LEU A 98 32.10 -8.41 8.30
C LEU A 98 31.98 -7.30 9.35
N LYS A 99 33.01 -6.43 9.41
CA LYS A 99 33.00 -5.23 10.26
C LYS A 99 32.50 -4.08 9.41
N ASP A 100 31.19 -3.89 9.37
CA ASP A 100 30.55 -2.70 8.88
C ASP A 100 30.13 -1.86 10.08
N ASN A 101 30.99 -0.88 10.41
CA ASN A 101 30.65 0.21 11.33
C ASN A 101 29.61 1.09 10.63
N LEU A 102 28.33 0.72 10.68
CA LEU A 102 27.27 1.69 10.49
C LEU A 102 27.15 2.47 11.81
N SER A 103 27.68 3.70 11.80
CA SER A 103 27.31 4.68 12.81
C SER A 103 25.79 4.81 12.78
N ASP A 104 25.15 4.30 13.84
CA ASP A 104 23.75 4.52 14.16
C ASP A 104 23.56 6.00 14.51
N ALA A 105 23.63 6.85 13.50
CA ALA A 105 23.20 8.23 13.61
C ALA A 105 21.68 8.21 13.48
N SER A 106 21.01 8.02 14.61
CA SER A 106 19.57 8.28 14.73
C SER A 106 19.27 9.65 14.14
N MET A 107 18.27 9.75 13.27
CA MET A 107 17.88 11.00 12.59
C MET A 107 17.54 12.12 13.59
N SER A 108 17.20 11.77 14.84
CA SER A 108 17.06 12.71 15.95
C SER A 108 18.34 13.50 16.24
N ASN A 109 19.51 12.88 16.11
CA ASN A 109 20.80 13.52 16.39
C ASN A 109 21.20 14.50 15.28
N VAL A 110 20.79 14.20 14.03
CA VAL A 110 20.98 15.09 12.88
C VAL A 110 20.10 16.33 13.00
N PHE A 111 18.86 16.17 13.50
CA PHE A 111 17.95 17.30 13.69
C PHE A 111 18.41 18.26 14.80
N SER A 112 18.98 17.72 15.89
CA SER A 112 19.56 18.54 16.96
C SER A 112 20.78 19.35 16.48
N GLN A 113 21.64 18.77 15.63
CA GLN A 113 22.81 19.48 15.08
C GLN A 113 22.44 20.63 14.14
N LEU A 114 21.32 20.51 13.43
CA LEU A 114 20.86 21.59 12.54
C LEU A 114 20.41 22.82 13.34
N MET A 115 19.71 22.61 14.46
CA MET A 115 19.23 23.66 15.36
C MET A 115 20.35 24.41 16.10
N GLU A 116 21.52 23.78 16.28
CA GLU A 116 22.67 24.41 16.96
C GLU A 116 23.54 25.25 16.01
N SER A 117 23.42 25.07 14.69
CA SER A 117 24.26 25.76 13.70
C SER A 117 23.78 27.18 13.35
N GLU A 118 22.52 27.53 13.65
CA GLU A 118 21.93 28.83 13.33
C GLU A 118 21.93 29.76 14.56
N GLY A 119 23.10 29.88 15.19
CA GLY A 119 23.25 30.60 16.45
C GLY A 119 24.64 31.20 16.66
N ARG A 120 25.29 31.72 15.60
CA ARG A 120 26.40 32.66 15.77
C ARG A 120 26.70 33.52 14.54
#